data_AF-I1I8E7-F1
#
_entry.id   AF-I1I8E7-F1
#
_cell.length_a   1.000
_cell.length_b   1.000
_cell.length_c   1.000
_cell.angle_alpha   90.00
_cell.angle_beta   90.00
_cell.angle_gamma   90.00
#
_symmetry.space_group_name_H-M   'P 1'
#
loop_
_entity.id
_entity.type
_entity.pdbx_description
1 polymer ?
#
loop_
_entity_poly.entity_id
_entity_poly.type
_entity_poly.pdbx_seq_one_letter_code
_entity_poly.pdbx_strand_id
1 'polypeptide(L)'
;MTILASLLSPSPPLTTSPHPAPAQSAAVRLLAPSARPPFPATLAATAAAGLLLLSPLTPPPSHAAAADPDPSSFKVYYGTAASAANYGGYGGNASKKDAAEYVYDVPGTWKERLVSKVEKGTNGTDSEFYNPRKRSEREYLTFLSGFRALAPIGAVLDNLALSDVGLQDQISTADEVRSTEERKEDGQVYYEYEVAGAGAHSLISVTCARNKLYAHFVTAPNPEWGRDEEVLRRLHQSFKTVDFSGTS
;
A
#
# COMPACT_ATOMS: atom_id res chain seq x y z
N MET A 1 -70.56 -41.50 5.18
CA MET A 1 -70.25 -41.15 6.58
C MET A 1 -69.35 -39.94 6.56
N THR A 2 -69.85 -38.81 7.10
CA THR A 2 -69.13 -37.70 7.79
C THR A 2 -67.93 -37.06 7.05
N ILE A 3 -68.00 -35.91 6.37
CA ILE A 3 -68.25 -34.49 6.79
C ILE A 3 -67.13 -33.88 7.67
N LEU A 4 -66.76 -32.64 7.29
CA LEU A 4 -65.93 -31.57 7.90
C LEU A 4 -64.45 -31.53 7.44
N ALA A 5 -63.98 -30.59 6.61
CA ALA A 5 -64.09 -29.12 6.51
C ALA A 5 -63.18 -28.34 7.46
N SER A 6 -62.56 -27.29 6.90
CA SER A 6 -61.89 -26.12 7.52
C SER A 6 -60.37 -26.05 7.33
N LEU A 7 -59.74 -24.93 6.99
CA LEU A 7 -60.18 -23.55 6.74
C LEU A 7 -59.04 -22.81 6.02
N LEU A 8 -59.42 -21.89 5.12
CA LEU A 8 -58.58 -20.84 4.54
C LEU A 8 -57.89 -20.00 5.62
N SER A 9 -56.66 -19.56 5.35
CA SER A 9 -56.20 -18.24 5.81
C SER A 9 -54.99 -17.72 4.99
N PRO A 10 -55.18 -16.73 4.11
CA PRO A 10 -54.10 -15.89 3.60
C PRO A 10 -54.23 -14.45 4.10
N SER A 11 -53.12 -13.84 4.54
CA SER A 11 -52.95 -12.38 4.70
C SER A 11 -51.50 -12.06 5.10
N PRO A 12 -51.00 -10.82 4.94
CA PRO A 12 -51.14 -9.89 3.81
C PRO A 12 -49.77 -9.34 3.34
N PRO A 13 -49.67 -8.65 2.18
CA PRO A 13 -48.46 -7.93 1.79
C PRO A 13 -48.34 -6.61 2.57
N LEU A 14 -47.16 -6.33 3.13
CA LEU A 14 -46.84 -5.06 3.77
C LEU A 14 -45.93 -4.22 2.86
N THR A 15 -46.60 -3.27 2.21
CA THR A 15 -46.28 -1.83 2.15
C THR A 15 -44.82 -1.42 1.92
N THR A 16 -44.57 -1.01 0.68
CA THR A 16 -43.53 -0.07 0.29
C THR A 16 -43.77 1.30 0.93
N SER A 17 -42.84 1.79 1.75
CA SER A 17 -42.78 3.20 2.11
C SER A 17 -41.82 3.94 1.16
N PRO A 18 -42.26 5.01 0.48
CA PRO A 18 -41.38 5.83 -0.33
C PRO A 18 -40.48 6.67 0.57
N HIS A 19 -39.17 6.50 0.44
CA HIS A 19 -38.21 7.44 1.02
C HIS A 19 -38.28 8.76 0.22
N PRO A 20 -38.51 9.90 0.87
CA PRO A 20 -38.63 11.18 0.19
C PRO A 20 -37.29 11.62 -0.38
N ALA A 21 -37.34 12.09 -1.62
CA ALA A 21 -36.26 12.82 -2.28
C ALA A 21 -35.81 14.01 -1.42
N PRO A 22 -34.50 14.27 -1.26
CA PRO A 22 -34.06 15.57 -0.81
C PRO A 22 -34.33 16.58 -1.91
N ALA A 23 -35.19 17.54 -1.57
CA ALA A 23 -35.52 18.70 -2.38
C ALA A 23 -34.24 19.47 -2.76
N GLN A 24 -34.14 19.75 -4.05
CA GLN A 24 -33.36 20.85 -4.57
C GLN A 24 -33.81 22.14 -3.87
N SER A 25 -32.88 22.89 -3.29
CA SER A 25 -33.14 24.30 -3.03
C SER A 25 -31.87 25.13 -3.12
N ALA A 26 -31.99 26.11 -4.02
CA ALA A 26 -31.41 27.43 -4.00
C ALA A 26 -29.88 27.55 -4.09
N ALA A 27 -29.43 27.76 -5.32
CA ALA A 27 -28.27 28.58 -5.63
C ALA A 27 -28.38 29.93 -4.90
N VAL A 28 -27.48 30.17 -3.94
CA VAL A 28 -27.18 31.53 -3.46
C VAL A 28 -25.98 32.03 -4.24
N ARG A 29 -26.25 32.75 -5.33
CA ARG A 29 -25.29 33.69 -5.94
C ARG A 29 -25.41 35.01 -5.20
N LEU A 30 -24.43 35.40 -4.40
CA LEU A 30 -24.22 36.81 -4.05
C LEU A 30 -22.72 37.11 -3.87
N LEU A 31 -22.20 37.84 -4.87
CA LEU A 31 -21.16 38.86 -4.88
C LEU A 31 -19.91 38.72 -3.98
N ALA A 32 -18.75 38.58 -4.64
CA ALA A 32 -17.54 39.31 -4.28
C ALA A 32 -17.74 40.82 -4.63
N PRO A 33 -17.21 41.78 -3.84
CA PRO A 33 -15.81 42.18 -4.05
C PRO A 33 -15.08 42.70 -2.78
N SER A 34 -13.80 43.02 -2.98
CA SER A 34 -12.96 43.92 -2.16
C SER A 34 -12.38 43.31 -0.87
N ALA A 35 -11.14 43.59 -0.46
CA ALA A 35 -10.13 44.51 -0.95
C ALA A 35 -8.75 43.97 -0.54
N ARG A 36 -7.78 44.23 -1.42
CA ARG A 36 -6.35 44.10 -1.21
C ARG A 36 -5.88 45.26 -0.31
N PRO A 37 -5.00 45.03 0.68
CA PRO A 37 -4.00 46.02 1.05
C PRO A 37 -2.62 45.59 0.53
N PRO A 38 -1.81 46.53 -0.02
CA PRO A 38 -0.46 46.23 -0.50
C PRO A 38 0.60 46.51 0.58
N PHE A 39 1.84 46.15 0.21
CA PHE A 39 3.13 46.64 0.71
C PHE A 39 3.81 45.84 1.83
N PRO A 40 5.16 45.84 1.91
CA PRO A 40 6.16 46.07 0.85
C PRO A 40 7.23 44.97 0.77
N ALA A 41 7.87 44.91 -0.39
CA ALA A 41 9.15 44.23 -0.59
C ALA A 41 10.27 45.00 0.12
N THR A 42 11.14 44.27 0.82
CA THR A 42 12.47 44.78 1.17
C THR A 42 13.50 43.69 0.89
N LEU A 43 14.08 43.78 -0.31
CA LEU A 43 15.39 43.23 -0.61
C LEU A 43 16.42 44.03 0.20
N ALA A 44 17.18 43.35 1.05
CA ALA A 44 18.42 43.89 1.59
C ALA A 44 19.53 42.88 1.27
N ALA A 45 20.20 43.13 0.15
CA ALA A 45 21.53 42.60 -0.12
C ALA A 45 22.54 43.49 0.61
N THR A 46 23.32 42.90 1.52
CA THR A 46 24.53 43.53 2.05
C THR A 46 25.70 42.61 1.78
N ALA A 47 26.48 42.98 0.77
CA ALA A 47 27.84 42.52 0.59
C ALA A 47 28.73 43.33 1.55
N ALA A 48 29.57 42.64 2.32
CA ALA A 48 30.72 43.23 2.99
C ALA A 48 31.88 42.24 2.96
N ALA A 49 32.89 42.57 2.18
CA ALA A 49 34.20 41.94 2.16
C ALA A 49 34.99 42.37 3.41
N GLY A 50 35.73 41.43 4.02
CA GLY A 50 36.56 41.73 5.19
C GLY A 50 37.47 40.57 5.62
N LEU A 51 38.65 40.55 5.02
CA LEU A 51 39.98 40.16 5.54
C LEU A 51 40.16 38.94 6.48
N LEU A 52 41.00 38.04 5.96
CA LEU A 52 41.85 37.01 6.57
C LEU A 52 42.31 37.25 8.02
N LEU A 53 42.07 36.26 8.88
CA LEU A 53 42.92 35.94 10.03
C LEU A 53 43.05 34.41 10.15
N LEU A 54 44.29 33.92 9.99
CA LEU A 54 44.68 32.54 10.29
C LEU A 54 44.80 32.34 11.80
N SER A 55 44.16 31.29 12.35
CA SER A 55 44.66 30.53 13.52
C SER A 55 43.87 29.21 13.70
N PRO A 56 44.50 28.15 14.23
CA PRO A 56 44.05 26.76 14.10
C PRO A 56 43.02 26.40 15.18
N LEU A 57 41.86 25.90 14.77
CA LEU A 57 40.91 25.24 15.66
C LEU A 57 40.78 23.75 15.30
N THR A 58 41.23 22.94 16.26
CA THR A 58 40.69 21.67 16.73
C THR A 58 39.51 21.11 15.92
N PRO A 59 39.60 19.90 15.34
CA PRO A 59 38.47 19.31 14.63
C PRO A 59 37.30 19.06 15.60
N PRO A 60 36.08 19.51 15.25
CA PRO A 60 34.88 19.15 16.00
C PRO A 60 34.61 17.63 15.87
N PRO A 61 33.92 17.02 16.85
CA PRO A 61 33.57 15.61 16.77
C PRO A 61 32.70 15.37 15.54
N SER A 62 33.08 14.36 14.76
CA SER A 62 32.35 13.86 13.61
C SER A 62 30.89 13.59 13.98
N HIS A 63 30.01 14.55 13.70
CA HIS A 63 28.64 14.22 13.35
C HIS A 63 28.76 13.37 12.09
N ALA A 64 28.41 12.09 12.19
CA ALA A 64 28.20 11.24 11.04
C ALA A 64 27.32 12.02 10.08
N ALA A 65 27.93 12.49 8.99
CA ALA A 65 27.18 12.93 7.82
C ALA A 65 26.29 11.74 7.48
N ALA A 66 24.98 11.94 7.59
CA ALA A 66 24.03 11.06 6.93
C ALA A 66 24.48 11.04 5.46
N ALA A 67 25.14 9.95 5.08
CA ALA A 67 25.46 9.72 3.69
C ALA A 67 24.14 9.88 2.94
N ASP A 68 24.11 10.74 1.92
CA ASP A 68 23.00 10.73 0.98
C ASP A 68 22.78 9.26 0.60
N PRO A 69 21.59 8.68 0.84
CA PRO A 69 21.37 7.28 0.57
C PRO A 69 21.63 7.10 -0.92
N ASP A 70 22.66 6.31 -1.22
CA ASP A 70 23.01 5.95 -2.58
C ASP A 70 21.72 5.50 -3.29
N PRO A 71 21.36 6.08 -4.45
CA PRO A 71 20.13 5.70 -5.14
C PRO A 71 20.04 4.20 -5.46
N SER A 72 21.17 3.49 -5.46
CA SER A 72 21.25 2.02 -5.58
C SER A 72 21.30 1.24 -4.27
N SER A 73 21.22 1.91 -3.11
CA SER A 73 21.16 1.23 -1.81
C SER A 73 19.75 0.69 -1.53
N PHE A 74 19.67 -0.57 -1.11
CA PHE A 74 18.44 -1.22 -0.69
C PHE A 74 18.54 -1.59 0.78
N LYS A 75 17.42 -1.47 1.49
CA LYS A 75 17.26 -1.93 2.88
C LYS A 75 16.20 -3.04 2.91
N VAL A 76 16.42 -4.04 3.74
CA VAL A 76 15.42 -5.09 3.97
C VAL A 76 14.36 -4.55 4.93
N TYR A 77 13.10 -4.55 4.50
CA TYR A 77 11.96 -4.30 5.36
C TYR A 77 11.53 -5.59 6.06
N TYR A 78 11.16 -5.48 7.33
CA TYR A 78 10.69 -6.59 8.17
C TYR A 78 9.26 -6.28 8.61
N GLY A 79 8.29 -6.91 7.95
CA GLY A 79 6.88 -6.70 8.24
C GLY A 79 6.29 -7.82 9.07
N THR A 80 5.28 -7.50 9.86
CA THR A 80 4.75 -8.40 10.90
C THR A 80 3.36 -8.95 10.57
N ALA A 81 2.67 -8.40 9.56
CA ALA A 81 1.30 -8.77 9.21
C ALA A 81 0.38 -8.84 10.44
N ALA A 82 0.55 -7.89 11.37
CA ALA A 82 -0.21 -7.84 12.61
C ALA A 82 -1.64 -7.36 12.30
N SER A 83 -2.66 -7.92 12.95
CA SER A 83 -4.05 -7.50 12.73
C SER A 83 -4.28 -6.03 13.11
N ALA A 84 -5.35 -5.41 12.60
CA ALA A 84 -5.74 -4.04 12.95
C ALA A 84 -6.00 -3.86 14.46
N ALA A 85 -6.28 -4.95 15.20
CA ALA A 85 -6.40 -4.91 16.66
C ALA A 85 -5.07 -4.57 17.35
N ASN A 86 -3.95 -4.94 16.74
CA ASN A 86 -2.59 -4.68 17.23
C ASN A 86 -1.99 -3.41 16.59
N TYR A 87 -2.83 -2.52 16.06
CA TYR A 87 -2.40 -1.24 15.51
C TYR A 87 -1.80 -0.36 16.60
N GLY A 88 -0.62 0.19 16.37
CA GLY A 88 0.19 0.90 17.37
C GLY A 88 1.45 0.14 17.80
N GLY A 89 1.62 -1.10 17.33
CA GLY A 89 2.85 -1.88 17.49
C GLY A 89 2.85 -2.78 18.72
N TYR A 90 3.83 -3.67 18.76
CA TYR A 90 4.15 -4.47 19.94
C TYR A 90 4.88 -3.58 20.95
N GLY A 91 4.29 -3.35 22.13
CA GLY A 91 4.99 -2.70 23.23
C GLY A 91 6.16 -3.57 23.72
N GLY A 92 7.36 -2.99 23.85
CA GLY A 92 8.56 -3.67 24.37
C GLY A 92 9.81 -3.51 23.48
N ASN A 93 10.95 -4.03 23.93
CA ASN A 93 12.24 -4.02 23.19
C ASN A 93 12.29 -5.03 22.02
N ALA A 94 11.15 -5.50 21.50
CA ALA A 94 11.13 -6.47 20.43
C ALA A 94 11.61 -5.84 19.13
N SER A 95 12.65 -6.41 18.51
CA SER A 95 13.10 -5.98 17.19
C SER A 95 12.05 -6.35 16.14
N LYS A 96 11.76 -5.45 15.19
CA LYS A 96 10.89 -5.76 14.04
C LYS A 96 11.38 -6.99 13.28
N LYS A 97 12.69 -7.24 13.28
CA LYS A 97 13.32 -8.40 12.66
C LYS A 97 12.89 -9.71 13.31
N ASP A 98 12.79 -9.74 14.64
CA ASP A 98 12.46 -10.96 15.37
C ASP A 98 10.96 -11.30 15.27
N ALA A 99 10.13 -10.28 15.08
CA ALA A 99 8.69 -10.43 14.88
C ALA A 99 8.28 -10.54 13.39
N ALA A 100 9.25 -10.56 12.47
CA ALA A 100 8.98 -10.52 11.03
C ALA A 100 8.24 -11.79 10.57
N GLU A 101 7.18 -11.61 9.81
CA GLU A 101 6.51 -12.71 9.11
C GLU A 101 6.88 -12.74 7.62
N TYR A 102 7.34 -11.61 7.09
CA TYR A 102 7.80 -11.48 5.71
C TYR A 102 8.89 -10.41 5.63
N VAL A 103 9.63 -10.44 4.52
CA VAL A 103 10.62 -9.44 4.16
C VAL A 103 10.58 -9.12 2.67
N TYR A 104 10.99 -7.91 2.33
CA TYR A 104 11.28 -7.49 0.96
C TYR A 104 12.30 -6.34 0.98
N ASP A 105 13.01 -6.13 -0.13
CA ASP A 105 13.93 -5.02 -0.32
C ASP A 105 13.14 -3.74 -0.60
N VAL A 106 13.59 -2.62 -0.04
CA VAL A 106 13.05 -1.27 -0.26
C VAL A 106 14.21 -0.35 -0.65
N PRO A 107 14.07 0.52 -1.65
CA PRO A 107 15.14 1.47 -1.96
C PRO A 107 15.35 2.42 -0.76
N GLY A 108 16.61 2.71 -0.42
CA GLY A 108 16.96 3.57 0.72
C GLY A 108 16.35 4.97 0.64
N THR A 109 16.08 5.44 -0.59
CA THR A 109 15.47 6.74 -0.90
C THR A 109 13.95 6.77 -0.74
N TRP A 110 13.27 5.61 -0.65
CA TRP A 110 11.81 5.52 -0.55
C TRP A 110 11.32 5.77 0.87
N LYS A 111 10.13 6.38 0.95
CA LYS A 111 9.48 6.74 2.22
C LYS A 111 8.38 5.76 2.56
N GLU A 112 8.34 5.32 3.82
CA GLU A 112 7.21 4.56 4.36
C GLU A 112 6.00 5.49 4.49
N ARG A 113 4.85 5.07 3.97
CA ARG A 113 3.57 5.69 4.27
C ARG A 113 3.03 5.07 5.54
N LEU A 114 2.56 5.91 6.46
CA LEU A 114 1.84 5.41 7.62
C LEU A 114 0.50 4.82 7.16
N VAL A 115 0.39 3.50 7.20
CA VAL A 115 -0.86 2.77 6.98
C VAL A 115 -1.75 2.95 8.20
N SER A 116 -3.03 3.30 8.02
CA SER A 116 -3.96 3.51 9.13
C SER A 116 -4.59 2.21 9.66
N LYS A 117 -5.16 2.27 10.88
CA LYS A 117 -5.93 1.15 11.45
C LYS A 117 -7.10 0.73 10.54
N VAL A 118 -7.72 1.69 9.88
CA VAL A 118 -8.84 1.45 8.96
C VAL A 118 -8.36 0.69 7.74
N GLU A 119 -7.33 1.16 7.05
CA GLU A 119 -6.78 0.49 5.85
C GLU A 119 -6.30 -0.93 6.15
N LYS A 120 -5.62 -1.11 7.28
CA LYS A 120 -5.23 -2.45 7.75
C LYS A 120 -6.43 -3.34 8.04
N GLY A 121 -7.53 -2.78 8.54
CA GLY A 121 -8.74 -3.52 8.87
C GLY A 121 -9.63 -3.83 7.67
N THR A 122 -9.62 -2.99 6.63
CA THR A 122 -10.50 -3.14 5.46
C THR A 122 -9.82 -3.86 4.30
N ASN A 123 -8.57 -3.48 4.00
CA ASN A 123 -7.87 -3.95 2.79
C ASN A 123 -6.70 -4.88 3.15
N GLY A 124 -6.43 -5.06 4.44
CA GLY A 124 -5.32 -5.88 4.92
C GLY A 124 -3.95 -5.25 4.71
N THR A 125 -3.86 -3.96 4.33
CA THR A 125 -2.58 -3.29 4.11
C THR A 125 -1.74 -3.31 5.39
N ASP A 126 -0.53 -3.86 5.32
CA ASP A 126 0.41 -3.92 6.44
C ASP A 126 1.49 -2.86 6.31
N SER A 127 1.97 -2.64 5.10
CA SER A 127 3.09 -1.75 4.79
C SER A 127 2.91 -1.14 3.40
N GLU A 128 3.41 0.08 3.23
CA GLU A 128 3.45 0.77 1.95
C GLU A 128 4.64 1.73 1.91
N PHE A 129 5.38 1.70 0.80
CA PHE A 129 6.49 2.59 0.52
C PHE A 129 6.28 3.23 -0.85
N TYR A 130 6.72 4.48 -0.97
CA TYR A 130 6.63 5.22 -2.23
C TYR A 130 7.92 5.96 -2.54
N ASN A 131 8.17 6.17 -3.83
CA ASN A 131 9.24 7.03 -4.27
C ASN A 131 8.85 8.51 -4.01
N PRO A 132 9.58 9.26 -3.14
CA PRO A 132 9.21 10.64 -2.83
C PRO A 132 9.33 11.58 -4.04
N ARG A 133 10.11 11.21 -5.05
CA ARG A 133 10.24 11.95 -6.32
C ARG A 133 9.14 11.57 -7.33
N LYS A 134 8.63 10.35 -7.24
CA LYS A 134 7.62 9.77 -8.14
C LYS A 134 6.53 9.13 -7.29
N ARG A 135 5.65 9.95 -6.68
CA ARG A 135 4.72 9.47 -5.63
C ARG A 135 3.76 8.36 -6.08
N SER A 136 3.57 8.19 -7.38
CA SER A 136 2.72 7.14 -7.97
C SER A 136 3.45 5.80 -8.13
N GLU A 137 4.79 5.79 -8.01
CA GLU A 137 5.60 4.59 -7.92
C GLU A 137 5.65 4.14 -6.45
N ARG A 138 5.12 2.96 -6.19
CA ARG A 138 4.94 2.45 -4.82
C ARG A 138 5.01 0.93 -4.78
N GLU A 139 5.34 0.43 -3.59
CA GLU A 139 5.27 -0.97 -3.22
C GLU A 139 4.49 -1.09 -1.93
N TYR A 140 3.65 -2.11 -1.81
CA TYR A 140 2.87 -2.33 -0.60
C TYR A 140 2.59 -3.82 -0.43
N LEU A 141 2.31 -4.20 0.81
CA LEU A 141 1.90 -5.55 1.13
C LEU A 141 0.55 -5.54 1.82
N THR A 142 -0.34 -6.43 1.38
CA THR A 142 -1.57 -6.78 2.08
C THR A 142 -1.50 -8.20 2.61
N PHE A 143 -2.25 -8.48 3.67
CA PHE A 143 -2.43 -9.83 4.17
C PHE A 143 -3.89 -10.10 4.52
N LEU A 144 -4.30 -11.37 4.37
CA LEU A 144 -5.60 -11.87 4.77
C LEU A 144 -5.41 -13.09 5.67
N SER A 145 -5.99 -13.07 6.87
CA SER A 145 -5.91 -14.20 7.80
C SER A 145 -6.95 -15.28 7.47
N GLY A 146 -6.69 -16.53 7.87
CA GLY A 146 -7.62 -17.64 7.67
C GLY A 146 -7.33 -18.51 6.44
N PHE A 147 -6.29 -18.19 5.68
CA PHE A 147 -5.92 -18.89 4.45
C PHE A 147 -4.76 -19.86 4.72
N ARG A 148 -4.98 -21.15 4.47
CA ARG A 148 -3.96 -22.21 4.63
C ARG A 148 -3.29 -22.62 3.32
N ALA A 149 -3.94 -22.32 2.21
CA ALA A 149 -3.49 -22.64 0.87
C ALA A 149 -4.02 -21.56 -0.08
N LEU A 150 -3.35 -21.39 -1.21
CA LEU A 150 -3.83 -20.52 -2.27
C LEU A 150 -5.04 -21.16 -2.96
N ALA A 151 -5.99 -20.33 -3.39
CA ALA A 151 -7.03 -20.78 -4.33
C ALA A 151 -6.39 -21.09 -5.70
N PRO A 152 -7.13 -21.57 -6.71
CA PRO A 152 -6.60 -21.66 -8.06
C PRO A 152 -6.07 -20.30 -8.54
N ILE A 153 -4.94 -20.30 -9.26
CA ILE A 153 -4.20 -19.07 -9.66
C ILE A 153 -5.09 -18.01 -10.32
N GLY A 154 -6.04 -18.41 -11.18
CA GLY A 154 -6.95 -17.45 -11.83
C GLY A 154 -7.91 -16.74 -10.86
N ALA A 155 -8.30 -17.38 -9.75
CA ALA A 155 -9.26 -16.82 -8.80
C ALA A 155 -8.62 -15.90 -7.76
N VAL A 156 -7.33 -16.09 -7.46
CA VAL A 156 -6.65 -15.33 -6.40
C VAL A 156 -6.57 -13.85 -6.75
N LEU A 157 -6.19 -13.51 -7.99
CA LEU A 157 -6.08 -12.12 -8.43
C LEU A 157 -7.43 -11.39 -8.36
N ASP A 158 -8.50 -12.02 -8.85
CA ASP A 158 -9.86 -11.47 -8.80
C ASP A 158 -10.33 -11.24 -7.36
N ASN A 159 -10.04 -12.18 -6.45
CA ASN A 159 -10.39 -12.06 -5.04
C ASN A 159 -9.63 -10.92 -4.35
N LEU A 160 -8.36 -10.69 -4.71
CA LEU A 160 -7.58 -9.55 -4.19
C LEU A 160 -8.18 -8.23 -4.67
N ALA A 161 -8.59 -8.15 -5.93
CA ALA A 161 -9.19 -6.96 -6.52
C ALA A 161 -10.51 -6.54 -5.85
N LEU A 162 -11.24 -7.45 -5.18
CA LEU A 162 -12.44 -7.11 -4.41
C LEU A 162 -12.16 -6.14 -3.26
N SER A 163 -10.93 -6.13 -2.73
CA SER A 163 -10.51 -5.27 -1.61
C SER A 163 -9.60 -4.11 -2.04
N ASP A 164 -9.25 -4.05 -3.32
CA ASP A 164 -8.40 -3.01 -3.90
C ASP A 164 -9.01 -2.47 -5.20
N VAL A 165 -9.68 -1.33 -5.08
CA VAL A 165 -10.37 -0.67 -6.20
C VAL A 165 -9.36 -0.25 -7.30
N GLY A 166 -8.14 0.11 -6.93
CA GLY A 166 -7.11 0.49 -7.90
C GLY A 166 -6.67 -0.71 -8.74
N LEU A 167 -6.48 -1.85 -8.09
CA LEU A 167 -6.20 -3.11 -8.78
C LEU A 167 -7.38 -3.55 -9.65
N GLN A 168 -8.61 -3.43 -9.15
CA GLN A 168 -9.81 -3.78 -9.91
C GLN A 168 -9.93 -2.97 -11.21
N ASP A 169 -9.71 -1.65 -11.13
CA ASP A 169 -9.74 -0.76 -12.30
C ASP A 169 -8.60 -1.10 -13.28
N GLN A 170 -7.41 -1.38 -12.75
CA GLN A 170 -6.26 -1.76 -13.56
C GLN A 170 -6.49 -3.09 -14.30
N ILE A 171 -7.05 -4.10 -13.65
CA ILE A 171 -7.40 -5.39 -14.28
C ILE A 171 -8.49 -5.17 -15.34
N SER A 172 -9.49 -4.33 -15.05
CA SER A 172 -10.60 -4.05 -15.98
C SER A 172 -10.14 -3.32 -17.25
N THR A 173 -9.03 -2.59 -17.17
CA THR A 173 -8.43 -1.82 -18.27
C THR A 173 -7.10 -2.41 -18.75
N ALA A 174 -6.80 -3.66 -18.37
CA ALA A 174 -5.55 -4.33 -18.71
C ALA A 174 -5.52 -4.73 -20.18
N ASP A 175 -4.42 -4.38 -20.84
CA ASP A 175 -4.11 -4.93 -22.16
C ASP A 175 -3.67 -6.39 -22.04
N GLU A 176 -2.93 -6.70 -20.97
CA GLU A 176 -2.42 -8.04 -20.69
C GLU A 176 -2.37 -8.34 -19.19
N VAL A 177 -2.78 -9.55 -18.81
CA VAL A 177 -2.59 -10.12 -17.48
C VAL A 177 -1.86 -11.45 -17.63
N ARG A 178 -0.63 -11.53 -17.11
CA ARG A 178 0.13 -12.78 -17.04
C ARG A 178 0.04 -13.35 -15.64
N SER A 179 0.02 -14.67 -15.55
CA SER A 179 0.03 -15.39 -14.29
C SER A 179 0.98 -16.60 -14.39
N THR A 180 1.84 -16.76 -13.40
CA THR A 180 2.79 -17.87 -13.30
C THR A 180 2.77 -18.44 -11.91
N GLU A 181 2.78 -19.77 -11.80
CA GLU A 181 3.02 -20.46 -10.53
C GLU A 181 4.51 -20.80 -10.42
N GLU A 182 5.14 -20.35 -9.34
CA GLU A 182 6.51 -20.72 -8.98
C GLU A 182 6.49 -21.49 -7.66
N ARG A 183 7.19 -22.62 -7.61
CA ARG A 183 7.44 -23.34 -6.36
C ARG A 183 8.90 -23.15 -5.96
N LYS A 184 9.12 -22.59 -4.78
CA LYS A 184 10.46 -22.40 -4.21
C LYS A 184 11.00 -23.72 -3.64
N GLU A 185 12.30 -23.75 -3.34
CA GLU A 185 13.00 -24.95 -2.86
C GLU A 185 12.46 -25.48 -1.52
N ASP A 186 11.94 -24.58 -0.67
CA ASP A 186 11.25 -24.89 0.59
C ASP A 186 9.85 -25.50 0.39
N GLY A 187 9.38 -25.62 -0.85
CA GLY A 187 8.05 -26.10 -1.20
C GLY A 187 6.95 -25.04 -1.12
N GLN A 188 7.26 -23.82 -0.71
CA GLN A 188 6.34 -22.68 -0.69
C GLN A 188 5.97 -22.31 -2.12
N VAL A 189 4.66 -22.15 -2.36
CA VAL A 189 4.12 -21.77 -3.66
C VAL A 189 3.91 -20.26 -3.71
N TYR A 190 4.38 -19.65 -4.78
CA TYR A 190 4.20 -18.25 -5.12
C TYR A 190 3.43 -18.16 -6.43
N TYR A 191 2.39 -17.33 -6.45
CA TYR A 191 1.74 -16.92 -7.69
C TYR A 191 2.23 -15.53 -8.05
N GLU A 192 2.80 -15.42 -9.23
CA GLU A 192 3.30 -14.18 -9.78
C GLU A 192 2.34 -13.69 -10.86
N TYR A 193 1.88 -12.45 -10.72
CA TYR A 193 1.05 -11.77 -11.70
C TYR A 193 1.74 -10.52 -12.23
N GLU A 194 1.59 -10.30 -13.52
CA GLU A 194 2.03 -9.09 -14.21
C GLU A 194 0.81 -8.51 -14.92
N VAL A 195 0.40 -7.30 -14.52
CA VAL A 195 -0.78 -6.62 -15.04
C VAL A 195 -0.32 -5.36 -15.77
N ALA A 196 -0.36 -5.40 -17.10
CA ALA A 196 -0.08 -4.25 -17.96
C ALA A 196 -1.39 -3.51 -18.25
N GLY A 197 -1.65 -2.42 -17.52
CA GLY A 197 -2.84 -1.57 -17.68
C GLY A 197 -2.58 -0.32 -18.50
N ALA A 198 -3.67 0.29 -18.98
CA ALA A 198 -3.61 1.53 -19.77
C ALA A 198 -2.90 2.69 -19.03
N GLY A 199 -3.04 2.77 -17.70
CA GLY A 199 -2.45 3.83 -16.87
C GLY A 199 -1.21 3.43 -16.06
N ALA A 200 -1.10 2.16 -15.68
CA ALA A 200 -0.06 1.66 -14.79
C ALA A 200 0.25 0.19 -15.04
N HIS A 201 1.45 -0.20 -14.63
CA HIS A 201 1.94 -1.56 -14.65
C HIS A 201 2.13 -2.04 -13.21
N SER A 202 1.65 -3.26 -12.90
CA SER A 202 1.76 -3.84 -11.57
C SER A 202 2.32 -5.25 -11.60
N LEU A 203 3.26 -5.53 -10.69
CA LEU A 203 3.76 -6.86 -10.36
C LEU A 203 3.19 -7.29 -9.01
N ILE A 204 2.67 -8.50 -8.93
CA ILE A 204 1.97 -8.98 -7.74
C ILE A 204 2.47 -10.39 -7.40
N SER A 205 3.06 -10.54 -6.22
CA SER A 205 3.52 -11.84 -5.72
C SER A 205 2.63 -12.28 -4.58
N VAL A 206 2.03 -13.46 -4.67
CA VAL A 206 1.05 -13.95 -3.71
C VAL A 206 1.47 -15.30 -3.17
N THR A 207 1.45 -15.45 -1.85
CA THR A 207 1.78 -16.71 -1.18
C THR A 207 0.94 -16.93 0.08
N CYS A 208 0.90 -18.17 0.58
CA CYS A 208 0.21 -18.52 1.81
C CYS A 208 1.18 -19.12 2.83
N ALA A 209 1.37 -18.45 3.96
CA ALA A 209 2.18 -18.95 5.08
C ALA A 209 1.49 -18.61 6.41
N ARG A 210 1.78 -19.35 7.48
CA ARG A 210 1.28 -19.04 8.84
C ARG A 210 -0.26 -18.80 8.93
N ASN A 211 -1.04 -19.56 8.15
CA ASN A 211 -2.50 -19.40 8.06
C ASN A 211 -2.95 -17.99 7.61
N LYS A 212 -2.12 -17.34 6.79
CA LYS A 212 -2.36 -16.05 6.15
C LYS A 212 -1.99 -16.12 4.67
N LEU A 213 -2.73 -15.40 3.84
CA LEU A 213 -2.35 -15.04 2.48
C LEU A 213 -1.60 -13.71 2.56
N TYR A 214 -0.46 -13.62 1.89
CA TYR A 214 0.31 -12.39 1.71
C TYR A 214 0.32 -12.04 0.23
N ALA A 215 0.06 -10.79 -0.09
CA ALA A 215 0.13 -10.28 -1.45
C ALA A 215 1.02 -9.03 -1.47
N HIS A 216 2.14 -9.12 -2.16
CA HIS A 216 3.09 -8.03 -2.35
C HIS A 216 2.86 -7.40 -3.72
N PHE A 217 2.69 -6.08 -3.75
CA PHE A 217 2.38 -5.30 -4.94
C PHE A 217 3.50 -4.32 -5.20
N VAL A 218 3.97 -4.26 -6.44
CA VAL A 218 4.85 -3.20 -6.93
C VAL A 218 4.18 -2.57 -8.14
N THR A 219 3.90 -1.27 -8.07
CA THR A 219 3.14 -0.58 -9.11
C THR A 219 3.78 0.74 -9.49
N ALA A 220 3.78 1.04 -10.79
CA ALA A 220 4.25 2.29 -11.34
C ALA A 220 3.40 2.71 -12.54
N PRO A 221 3.19 4.02 -12.77
CA PRO A 221 2.60 4.48 -14.02
C PRO A 221 3.52 4.14 -15.21
N ASN A 222 2.94 3.99 -16.39
CA ASN A 222 3.67 3.51 -17.58
C ASN A 222 4.95 4.30 -17.94
N PRO A 223 5.00 5.65 -17.81
CA PRO A 223 6.23 6.41 -18.06
C PRO A 223 7.37 6.12 -17.08
N GLU A 224 7.04 5.83 -15.82
CA GLU A 224 8.00 5.47 -14.78
C GLU A 224 8.40 4.00 -14.90
N TRP A 225 7.44 3.11 -15.21
CA TRP A 225 7.69 1.69 -15.42
C TRP A 225 8.86 1.44 -16.38
N GLY A 226 8.82 2.03 -17.58
CA GLY A 226 9.89 1.83 -18.57
C GLY A 226 11.25 2.41 -18.17
N ARG A 227 11.31 3.31 -17.18
CA ARG A 227 12.56 3.88 -16.68
C ARG A 227 13.15 3.09 -15.52
N ASP A 228 12.30 2.55 -14.67
CA ASP A 228 12.69 1.94 -13.40
C ASP A 228 12.39 0.43 -13.36
N GLU A 229 12.09 -0.19 -14.50
CA GLU A 229 11.68 -1.59 -14.61
C GLU A 229 12.59 -2.56 -13.85
N GLU A 230 13.91 -2.42 -13.99
CA GLU A 230 14.89 -3.27 -13.30
C GLU A 230 14.77 -3.15 -11.76
N VAL A 231 14.57 -1.93 -11.26
CA VAL A 231 14.39 -1.68 -9.83
C VAL A 231 13.07 -2.31 -9.38
N LEU A 232 11.97 -2.05 -10.09
CA LEU A 232 10.64 -2.55 -9.74
C LEU A 232 10.57 -4.08 -9.75
N ARG A 233 11.19 -4.73 -10.74
CA ARG A 233 11.31 -6.18 -10.80
C ARG A 233 12.14 -6.73 -9.64
N ARG A 234 13.22 -6.05 -9.25
CA ARG A 234 14.01 -6.45 -8.07
C ARG A 234 13.17 -6.35 -6.79
N LEU A 235 12.43 -5.27 -6.57
CA LEU A 235 11.55 -5.11 -5.41
C LEU A 235 10.57 -6.28 -5.33
N HIS A 236 9.92 -6.58 -6.45
CA HIS A 236 8.97 -7.67 -6.57
C HIS A 236 9.60 -9.04 -6.27
N GLN A 237 10.75 -9.35 -6.87
CA GLN A 237 11.46 -10.62 -6.67
C GLN A 237 12.07 -10.80 -5.28
N SER A 238 12.28 -9.71 -4.55
CA SER A 238 12.87 -9.77 -3.20
C SER A 238 11.89 -10.26 -2.13
N PHE A 239 10.58 -10.28 -2.44
CA PHE A 239 9.56 -10.66 -1.49
C PHE A 239 9.65 -12.13 -1.11
N LYS A 240 9.63 -12.38 0.20
CA LYS A 240 9.52 -13.74 0.76
C LYS A 240 8.88 -13.72 2.14
N THR A 241 8.25 -14.83 2.50
CA THR A 241 7.80 -15.07 3.87
C THR A 241 8.97 -15.59 4.70
N VAL A 242 8.95 -15.29 6.00
CA VAL A 242 9.93 -15.81 6.95
C VAL A 242 9.33 -17.04 7.59
N ASP A 243 9.82 -18.21 7.19
CA ASP A 243 9.50 -19.43 7.89
C ASP A 243 10.24 -19.49 9.22
N PHE A 244 9.46 -19.46 10.30
CA PHE A 244 9.90 -19.87 11.63
C PHE A 244 9.63 -21.35 11.87
N SER A 245 9.54 -22.17 10.82
CA SER A 245 9.58 -23.63 10.99
C SER A 245 10.97 -23.96 11.53
N GLY A 246 11.05 -24.09 12.86
CA GLY A 246 12.28 -24.06 13.61
C GLY A 246 13.35 -24.98 13.03
N THR A 247 14.58 -24.47 12.98
CA THR A 247 15.75 -25.26 13.36
C THR A 247 15.37 -26.14 14.55
N SER A 248 15.10 -27.41 14.26
CA SER A 248 15.18 -28.52 15.21
C SER A 248 16.56 -29.13 15.09
#